data_AF-A0A8S9H883-F1
#
_entry.id   AF-A0A8S9H883-F1
#
_cell.length_a   1.000
_cell.length_b   1.000
_cell.length_c   1.000
_cell.angle_alpha   90.00
_cell.angle_beta   90.00
_cell.angle_gamma   90.00
#
_symmetry.space_group_name_H-M   'P 1'
#
loop_
_entity.id
_entity.type
_entity.pdbx_description
1 polymer ?
#
loop_
_entity_poly.entity_id
_entity_poly.type
_entity_poly.pdbx_seq_one_letter_code
_entity_poly.pdbx_strand_id
1 'polypeptide(L)'
;MLIGVLHVAAHLTAALILMLLLELGIETCIQHKLLATSGYHTLYQWYKSVENEHFPDPTGLRVRIEQWTFGFYPACIKYLMSAFDIPEVMAVTRTNICREGMESLSRSGAAIYYASVFLYFWVFSTPVVSLVFGSYLYICINWLHIHFDEAFSSLRIANYKSFTRFHIKSDGDLEVFTLGVDKEYMCLMSPGAKGMEARQRLGFRAKIDGKDESSQKVSK
;
A
#
# COMPACT_ATOMS: atom_id res chain seq x y z
N MET A 1 0.44 9.66 27.87
CA MET A 1 1.02 8.31 28.16
C MET A 1 0.04 7.19 27.84
N LEU A 2 -1.16 7.15 28.44
CA LEU A 2 -2.17 6.10 28.20
C LEU A 2 -2.55 5.90 26.73
N ILE A 3 -2.82 6.98 25.99
CA ILE A 3 -3.18 6.91 24.56
C ILE A 3 -2.04 6.28 23.73
N GLY A 4 -0.79 6.65 24.03
CA GLY A 4 0.38 6.08 23.36
C GLY A 4 0.54 4.59 23.63
N VAL A 5 0.36 4.16 24.89
CA VAL A 5 0.41 2.73 25.26
C VAL A 5 -0.70 1.94 24.56
N LEU A 6 -1.93 2.46 24.53
CA LEU A 6 -3.06 1.82 23.84
C LEU A 6 -2.82 1.70 22.33
N HIS A 7 -2.27 2.74 21.71
CA HIS A 7 -1.94 2.75 20.30
C HIS A 7 -0.88 1.69 19.95
N VAL A 8 0.23 1.63 20.71
CA VAL A 8 1.28 0.62 20.50
C VAL A 8 0.72 -0.79 20.74
N ALA A 9 -0.09 -0.98 21.79
CA ALA A 9 -0.73 -2.26 22.06
C ALA A 9 -1.65 -2.69 20.91
N ALA A 10 -2.45 -1.77 20.36
CA ALA A 10 -3.32 -2.05 19.21
C ALA A 10 -2.54 -2.41 17.95
N HIS A 11 -1.42 -1.73 17.67
CA HIS A 11 -0.55 -2.09 16.56
C HIS A 11 0.10 -3.47 16.76
N LEU A 12 0.55 -3.79 17.98
CA LEU A 12 1.14 -5.08 18.30
C LEU A 12 0.11 -6.22 18.17
N THR A 13 -1.10 -6.03 18.69
CA THR A 13 -2.16 -7.05 18.58
C THR A 13 -2.58 -7.25 17.14
N ALA A 14 -2.74 -6.18 16.36
CA ALA A 14 -3.04 -6.29 14.93
C ALA A 14 -1.95 -7.04 14.16
N ALA A 15 -0.67 -6.74 14.43
CA ALA A 15 0.45 -7.44 13.81
C ALA A 15 0.46 -8.95 14.17
N LEU A 16 0.22 -9.30 15.43
CA LEU A 16 0.14 -10.69 15.87
C LEU A 16 -1.03 -11.44 15.22
N ILE A 17 -2.21 -10.82 15.13
CA ILE A 17 -3.38 -11.42 14.48
C ILE A 17 -3.10 -11.67 12.99
N LEU A 18 -2.50 -10.70 12.29
CA LEU A 18 -2.14 -10.85 10.88
C LEU A 18 -1.11 -11.98 10.67
N MET A 19 -0.11 -12.08 11.54
CA MET A 19 0.86 -13.17 11.50
C MET A 19 0.22 -14.54 11.75
N LEU A 20 -0.72 -14.64 12.70
CA LEU A 20 -1.46 -15.87 12.95
C LEU A 20 -2.36 -16.27 11.78
N LEU A 21 -3.05 -15.30 11.17
CA LEU A 21 -3.87 -15.55 9.98
C LEU A 21 -3.03 -16.04 8.81
N LEU A 22 -1.84 -15.46 8.62
CA LEU A 22 -0.89 -15.92 7.61
C LEU A 22 -0.49 -17.38 7.85
N GLU A 23 -0.07 -17.71 9.07
CA GLU A 23 0.35 -19.07 9.45
C GLU A 23 -0.77 -20.10 9.24
N LEU A 24 -1.99 -19.76 9.67
CA LEU A 24 -3.18 -20.60 9.46
C LEU A 24 -3.53 -20.75 7.99
N GLY A 25 -3.38 -19.70 7.19
CA GLY A 25 -3.60 -19.74 5.74
C GLY A 25 -2.64 -20.70 5.05
N ILE A 26 -1.35 -20.65 5.39
CA ILE A 26 -0.33 -21.57 4.85
C ILE A 26 -0.64 -23.00 5.27
N GLU A 27 -0.97 -23.23 6.55
CA GLU A 27 -1.32 -24.56 7.04
C GLU A 27 -2.55 -25.14 6.33
N THR A 28 -3.57 -24.31 6.10
CA THR A 28 -4.76 -24.69 5.33
C THR A 28 -4.39 -25.07 3.89
N CYS A 29 -3.53 -24.30 3.22
CA CYS A 29 -3.03 -24.61 1.88
C CYS A 29 -2.24 -25.93 1.84
N ILE A 30 -1.42 -26.22 2.87
CA ILE A 30 -0.71 -27.49 3.00
C ILE A 30 -1.70 -28.65 3.18
N GLN A 31 -2.70 -28.50 4.06
CA GLN A 31 -3.71 -29.54 4.31
C GLN A 31 -4.52 -29.88 3.05
N HIS A 32 -4.86 -28.88 2.24
CA HIS A 32 -5.54 -29.07 0.96
C HIS A 32 -4.62 -29.52 -0.19
N LYS A 33 -3.34 -29.83 0.08
CA LYS A 33 -2.34 -30.21 -0.92
C LYS A 33 -2.14 -29.19 -2.03
N LEU A 34 -2.36 -27.91 -1.73
CA LEU A 34 -2.10 -26.81 -2.67
C LEU A 34 -0.64 -26.38 -2.65
N LEU A 35 0.05 -26.55 -1.52
CA LEU A 35 1.47 -26.21 -1.32
C LEU A 35 2.24 -27.39 -0.71
N ALA A 36 3.57 -27.39 -0.86
CA ALA A 36 4.51 -28.36 -0.30
C ALA A 36 4.29 -29.82 -0.74
N THR A 37 3.90 -30.04 -1.99
CA THR A 37 3.58 -31.39 -2.50
C THR A 37 4.78 -32.12 -3.10
N SER A 38 5.70 -31.42 -3.80
CA SER A 38 6.88 -32.04 -4.44
C SER A 38 8.23 -31.38 -4.13
N GLY A 39 8.26 -30.31 -3.33
CA GLY A 39 9.47 -29.59 -2.88
C GLY A 39 9.62 -28.19 -3.47
N TYR A 40 10.79 -27.54 -3.32
CA TYR A 40 11.03 -26.12 -3.67
C TYR A 40 10.84 -25.72 -5.14
N HIS A 41 10.49 -26.66 -6.02
CA HIS A 41 10.45 -26.46 -7.48
C HIS A 41 9.16 -27.01 -8.13
N THR A 42 8.06 -27.14 -7.38
CA THR A 42 6.74 -27.55 -7.90
C THR A 42 6.33 -26.73 -9.12
N LEU A 43 6.44 -25.40 -9.06
CA LEU A 43 6.08 -24.51 -10.16
C LEU A 43 6.92 -24.73 -11.41
N TYR A 44 8.22 -24.98 -11.26
CA TYR A 44 9.11 -25.28 -12.39
C TYR A 44 8.75 -26.63 -13.04
N GLN A 45 8.39 -27.64 -12.22
CA GLN A 45 7.94 -28.94 -12.73
C GLN A 45 6.62 -28.81 -13.51
N TRP A 46 5.66 -28.06 -12.95
CA TRP A 46 4.40 -27.75 -13.63
C TRP A 46 4.63 -26.98 -14.95
N TYR A 47 5.52 -25.97 -14.93
CA TYR A 47 5.89 -25.23 -16.13
C TYR A 47 6.45 -26.17 -17.21
N LYS A 48 7.39 -27.04 -16.85
CA LYS A 48 7.95 -28.04 -17.77
C LYS A 48 6.89 -28.99 -18.34
N SER A 49 5.91 -29.42 -17.53
CA SER A 49 4.85 -30.30 -18.02
C SER A 49 3.92 -29.60 -19.00
N VAL A 50 3.50 -28.36 -18.69
CA VAL A 50 2.61 -27.57 -19.56
C VAL A 50 3.34 -27.11 -20.82
N GLU A 51 4.62 -26.74 -20.71
CA GLU A 51 5.46 -26.37 -21.84
C GLU A 51 5.58 -27.50 -22.86
N ASN A 52 5.78 -28.74 -22.41
CA ASN A 52 5.86 -29.89 -23.30
C ASN A 52 4.52 -30.24 -23.97
N GLU A 53 3.40 -29.97 -23.30
CA GLU A 53 2.06 -30.27 -23.83
C GLU A 53 1.58 -29.21 -24.83
N HIS A 54 1.78 -27.93 -24.51
CA HIS A 54 1.26 -26.81 -25.32
C HIS A 54 2.26 -26.29 -26.37
N PHE A 55 3.56 -26.47 -26.15
CA PHE A 55 4.61 -25.93 -27.00
C PHE A 55 5.70 -26.99 -27.30
N PRO A 56 5.35 -28.07 -28.03
CA PRO A 56 6.35 -29.02 -28.48
C PRO A 56 7.38 -28.30 -29.36
N ASP A 57 8.66 -28.61 -29.18
CA ASP A 57 9.76 -27.99 -29.93
C ASP A 57 10.23 -28.95 -31.05
N PRO A 58 9.62 -28.90 -32.25
CA PRO A 58 9.98 -29.79 -33.36
C PRO A 58 11.39 -29.54 -33.90
N THR A 59 11.96 -28.36 -33.61
CA THR A 59 13.29 -27.93 -34.06
C THR A 59 14.42 -28.21 -33.07
N GLY A 60 14.09 -28.65 -31.85
CA GLY A 60 15.07 -28.85 -30.77
C GLY A 60 15.84 -27.59 -30.38
N LEU A 61 15.26 -26.41 -30.61
CA LEU A 61 15.86 -25.11 -30.30
C LEU A 61 16.21 -25.00 -28.81
N ARG A 62 15.35 -25.50 -27.93
CA ARG A 62 15.53 -25.48 -26.46
C ARG A 62 16.74 -26.28 -26.03
N VAL A 63 16.90 -27.49 -26.57
CA VAL A 63 18.06 -28.36 -26.29
C VAL A 63 19.35 -27.71 -26.82
N ARG A 64 19.29 -27.07 -27.99
CA ARG A 64 20.44 -26.32 -28.54
C ARG A 64 20.83 -25.12 -27.67
N ILE A 65 19.85 -24.37 -27.18
CA ILE A 65 20.08 -23.24 -26.25
C ILE A 65 20.62 -23.74 -24.92
N GLU A 66 20.09 -24.84 -24.39
CA GLU A 66 20.59 -25.48 -23.16
C GLU A 66 22.07 -25.88 -23.32
N GLN A 67 22.43 -26.52 -24.44
CA GLN A 67 23.82 -26.86 -24.74
C GLN A 67 24.71 -25.61 -24.91
N TRP A 68 24.24 -24.60 -25.65
CA TRP A 68 24.97 -23.33 -25.84
C TRP A 68 25.18 -22.55 -24.56
N THR A 69 24.23 -22.62 -23.64
CA THR A 69 24.28 -21.93 -22.35
C THR A 69 24.86 -22.79 -21.23
N PHE A 70 25.42 -23.96 -21.57
CA PHE A 70 25.97 -24.92 -20.59
C PHE A 70 24.99 -25.25 -19.46
N GLY A 71 23.69 -25.31 -19.75
CA GLY A 71 22.64 -25.58 -18.76
C GLY A 71 22.29 -24.39 -17.85
N PHE A 72 22.84 -23.20 -18.09
CA PHE A 72 22.53 -22.00 -17.29
C PHE A 72 21.10 -21.49 -17.55
N TYR A 73 20.63 -21.55 -18.80
CA TYR A 73 19.27 -21.15 -19.16
C TYR A 73 18.17 -21.85 -18.31
N PRO A 74 18.11 -23.20 -18.27
CA PRO A 74 17.10 -23.87 -17.45
C PRO A 74 17.31 -23.67 -15.95
N ALA A 75 18.57 -23.51 -15.49
CA ALA A 75 18.86 -23.22 -14.10
C ALA A 75 18.34 -21.84 -13.67
N CYS A 76 18.55 -20.80 -14.48
CA CYS A 76 18.05 -19.46 -14.21
C CYS A 76 16.52 -19.42 -14.13
N ILE A 77 15.83 -20.04 -15.08
CA ILE A 77 14.36 -20.11 -15.06
C ILE A 77 13.87 -20.83 -13.80
N LYS A 78 14.52 -21.94 -13.43
CA LYS A 78 14.20 -22.71 -12.22
C LYS A 78 14.34 -21.87 -10.94
N TYR A 79 15.44 -21.12 -10.80
CA TYR A 79 15.64 -20.26 -9.63
C TYR A 79 14.73 -19.04 -9.61
N LEU A 80 14.48 -18.42 -10.78
CA LEU A 80 13.53 -17.31 -10.88
C LEU A 80 12.12 -17.77 -10.50
N MET A 81 11.64 -18.89 -11.03
CA MET A 81 10.33 -19.44 -10.67
C MET A 81 10.23 -19.78 -9.20
N SER A 82 11.28 -20.37 -8.61
CA SER A 82 11.34 -20.63 -7.17
C SER A 82 11.31 -19.35 -6.33
N ALA A 83 11.90 -18.26 -6.80
CA ALA A 83 11.87 -16.96 -6.12
C ALA A 83 10.48 -16.31 -6.13
N PHE A 84 9.69 -16.53 -7.19
CA PHE A 84 8.30 -16.06 -7.26
C PHE A 84 7.31 -16.95 -6.50
N ASP A 85 7.68 -18.21 -6.24
CA ASP A 85 6.88 -19.17 -5.48
C ASP A 85 7.12 -19.06 -3.96
N ILE A 86 7.00 -17.83 -3.45
CA ILE A 86 7.24 -17.47 -2.04
C ILE A 86 6.41 -18.34 -1.07
N PRO A 87 5.11 -18.62 -1.32
CA PRO A 87 4.31 -19.48 -0.45
C PRO A 87 4.82 -20.93 -0.39
N GLU A 88 5.28 -21.48 -1.52
CA GLU A 88 5.85 -22.84 -1.58
C GLU A 88 7.15 -22.92 -0.77
N VAL A 89 8.05 -21.95 -0.95
CA VAL A 89 9.31 -21.89 -0.18
C VAL A 89 9.02 -21.84 1.32
N MET A 90 8.04 -21.04 1.74
CA MET A 90 7.64 -20.93 3.14
C MET A 90 7.04 -22.24 3.68
N ALA A 91 6.16 -22.89 2.91
CA ALA A 91 5.53 -24.16 3.29
C ALA A 91 6.53 -25.33 3.37
N VAL A 92 7.43 -25.46 2.40
CA VAL A 92 8.46 -26.51 2.37
C VAL A 92 9.48 -26.30 3.50
N THR A 93 9.96 -25.06 3.68
CA THR A 93 10.91 -24.74 4.76
C THR A 93 10.30 -25.04 6.13
N ARG A 94 9.04 -24.64 6.36
CA ARG A 94 8.32 -24.95 7.59
C ARG A 94 8.24 -26.45 7.86
N THR A 95 7.86 -27.23 6.84
CA THR A 95 7.74 -28.70 6.96
C THR A 95 9.09 -29.33 7.33
N ASN A 96 10.19 -28.83 6.74
CA ASN A 96 11.54 -29.27 7.08
C ASN A 96 11.92 -28.89 8.52
N ILE A 97 11.61 -27.67 8.96
CA ILE A 97 11.84 -27.22 10.34
C ILE A 97 11.06 -28.08 11.34
N CYS A 98 9.80 -28.41 11.06
CA CYS A 98 8.99 -29.27 11.93
C CYS A 98 9.53 -30.70 12.02
N ARG A 99 10.22 -31.20 10.99
CA ARG A 99 10.75 -32.57 10.94
C ARG A 99 12.15 -32.68 11.53
N GLU A 100 13.03 -31.75 11.19
CA GLU A 100 14.48 -31.84 11.45
C GLU A 100 14.98 -30.81 12.48
N GLY A 101 14.10 -29.89 12.91
CA GLY A 101 14.44 -28.80 13.81
C GLY A 101 15.01 -27.57 13.09
N MET A 102 15.05 -26.43 13.77
CA MET A 102 15.60 -25.18 13.21
C MET A 102 17.12 -25.22 12.99
N GLU A 103 17.83 -26.11 13.70
CA GLU A 103 19.29 -26.23 13.61
C GLU A 103 19.76 -26.87 12.30
N SER A 104 18.88 -27.57 11.57
CA SER A 104 19.20 -28.15 10.27
C SER A 104 19.26 -27.09 9.15
N LEU A 105 18.72 -25.90 9.39
CA LEU A 105 18.67 -24.84 8.40
C LEU A 105 20.00 -24.11 8.29
N SER A 106 20.53 -24.01 7.07
CA SER A 106 21.69 -23.17 6.80
C SER A 106 21.38 -21.70 7.11
N ARG A 107 22.41 -20.92 7.47
CA ARG A 107 22.25 -19.47 7.79
C ARG A 107 21.62 -18.69 6.63
N SER A 108 21.98 -19.03 5.39
CA SER A 108 21.37 -18.46 4.19
C SER A 108 19.93 -18.93 3.99
N GLY A 109 19.63 -20.21 4.27
CA GLY A 109 18.26 -20.73 4.25
C GLY A 109 17.35 -20.01 5.25
N ALA A 110 17.84 -19.75 6.46
CA ALA A 110 17.11 -18.97 7.46
C ALA A 110 16.86 -17.53 7.01
N ALA A 111 17.87 -16.87 6.42
CA ALA A 111 17.70 -15.52 5.89
C ALA A 111 16.66 -15.46 4.75
N ILE A 112 16.69 -16.41 3.82
CA ILE A 112 15.71 -16.52 2.73
C ILE A 112 14.31 -16.77 3.30
N TYR A 113 14.19 -17.64 4.32
CA TYR A 113 12.93 -17.90 5.00
C TYR A 113 12.35 -16.63 5.63
N TYR A 114 13.11 -15.90 6.46
CA TYR A 114 12.61 -14.65 7.06
C TYR A 114 12.28 -13.58 6.03
N ALA A 115 13.08 -13.46 4.97
CA ALA A 115 12.80 -12.53 3.86
C ALA A 115 11.49 -12.89 3.14
N SER A 116 11.27 -14.19 2.88
CA SER A 116 10.05 -14.69 2.23
C SER A 116 8.80 -14.43 3.07
N VAL A 117 8.84 -14.73 4.37
CA VAL A 117 7.76 -14.43 5.34
C VAL A 117 7.46 -12.93 5.38
N PHE A 118 8.50 -12.09 5.46
CA PHE A 118 8.33 -10.63 5.50
C PHE A 118 7.68 -10.07 4.22
N LEU A 119 8.17 -10.47 3.05
CA LEU A 119 7.61 -10.04 1.77
C LEU A 119 6.15 -10.45 1.63
N TYR A 120 5.82 -11.68 2.02
CA TYR A 120 4.46 -12.17 1.94
C TYR A 120 3.53 -11.50 2.96
N PHE A 121 4.00 -11.29 4.20
CA PHE A 121 3.29 -10.51 5.21
C PHE A 121 2.99 -9.09 4.72
N TRP A 122 3.97 -8.43 4.08
CA TRP A 122 3.77 -7.11 3.50
C TRP A 122 2.66 -7.11 2.44
N VAL A 123 2.72 -8.04 1.48
CA VAL A 123 1.71 -8.18 0.43
C VAL A 123 0.32 -8.40 1.01
N PHE A 124 0.18 -9.28 2.02
CA PHE A 124 -1.09 -9.55 2.67
C PHE A 124 -1.58 -8.41 3.58
N SER A 125 -0.66 -7.68 4.22
CA SER A 125 -1.02 -6.55 5.09
C SER A 125 -1.57 -5.37 4.31
N THR A 126 -1.12 -5.14 3.07
CA THR A 126 -1.57 -3.99 2.27
C THR A 126 -3.09 -3.96 2.01
N PRO A 127 -3.77 -5.04 1.57
CA PRO A 127 -5.22 -5.04 1.40
C PRO A 127 -5.98 -4.97 2.73
N VAL A 128 -5.43 -5.52 3.82
CA VAL A 128 -6.10 -5.44 5.13
C VAL A 128 -6.08 -4.02 5.66
N VAL A 129 -4.92 -3.36 5.63
CA VAL A 129 -4.78 -1.97 6.07
C VAL A 129 -5.62 -1.04 5.19
N SER A 130 -5.65 -1.28 3.88
CA SER A 130 -6.49 -0.48 2.97
C SER A 130 -7.99 -0.69 3.21
N LEU A 131 -8.44 -1.89 3.58
CA LEU A 131 -9.82 -2.16 3.97
C LEU A 131 -10.18 -1.45 5.30
N VAL A 132 -9.30 -1.51 6.30
CA VAL A 132 -9.51 -0.79 7.58
C VAL A 132 -9.59 0.72 7.34
N PHE A 133 -8.66 1.28 6.56
CA PHE A 133 -8.68 2.69 6.23
C PHE A 133 -9.90 3.08 5.38
N GLY A 134 -10.25 2.26 4.38
CA GLY A 134 -11.42 2.47 3.53
C GLY A 134 -12.74 2.39 4.29
N SER A 135 -12.87 1.44 5.22
CA SER A 135 -14.05 1.32 6.08
C SER A 135 -14.16 2.46 7.10
N TYR A 136 -13.04 2.91 7.66
CA TYR A 136 -12.98 4.13 8.47
C TYR A 136 -13.54 5.33 7.69
N LEU A 137 -13.02 5.59 6.49
CA LEU A 137 -13.48 6.69 5.65
C LEU A 137 -14.96 6.54 5.23
N TYR A 138 -15.41 5.32 4.95
CA TYR A 138 -16.81 5.04 4.60
C TYR A 138 -17.78 5.44 5.73
N ILE A 139 -17.45 5.10 6.98
CA ILE A 139 -18.25 5.46 8.15
C ILE A 139 -18.23 6.98 8.37
N CYS A 140 -17.06 7.61 8.23
CA CYS A 140 -16.91 9.06 8.36
C CYS A 140 -17.80 9.85 7.40
N ILE A 141 -17.89 9.40 6.14
CA ILE A 141 -18.73 10.05 5.11
C ILE A 141 -20.22 9.80 5.35
N ASN A 142 -20.61 8.54 5.59
CA ASN A 142 -22.03 8.16 5.57
C ASN A 142 -22.77 8.52 6.85
N TRP A 143 -22.10 8.52 8.01
CA TRP A 143 -22.76 8.75 9.30
C TRP A 143 -22.38 10.09 9.91
N LEU A 144 -21.08 10.40 9.94
CA LEU A 144 -20.58 11.58 10.64
C LEU A 144 -20.56 12.82 9.75
N HIS A 145 -20.60 12.65 8.42
CA HIS A 145 -20.43 13.72 7.44
C HIS A 145 -19.17 14.57 7.72
N ILE A 146 -18.09 13.93 8.18
CA ILE A 146 -16.80 14.53 8.52
C ILE A 146 -15.74 13.90 7.59
N HIS A 147 -14.66 14.63 7.26
CA HIS A 147 -13.52 14.13 6.45
C HIS A 147 -13.80 13.89 4.95
N PHE A 148 -14.70 14.67 4.33
CA PHE A 148 -14.92 14.61 2.88
C PHE A 148 -13.65 14.91 2.07
N ASP A 149 -12.87 15.92 2.47
CA ASP A 149 -11.67 16.32 1.73
C ASP A 149 -10.61 15.21 1.68
N GLU A 150 -10.43 14.47 2.79
CA GLU A 150 -9.47 13.36 2.84
C GLU A 150 -9.94 12.14 2.06
N ALA A 151 -11.23 11.79 2.15
CA ALA A 151 -11.79 10.65 1.44
C ALA A 151 -11.81 10.83 -0.10
N PHE A 152 -11.88 12.08 -0.58
CA PHE A 152 -11.85 12.42 -2.00
C PHE A 152 -10.52 13.03 -2.46
N SER A 153 -9.48 13.00 -1.64
CA SER A 153 -8.15 13.57 -1.98
C SER A 153 -7.51 12.93 -3.24
N SER A 154 -7.94 11.73 -3.64
CA SER A 154 -7.53 11.08 -4.89
C SER A 154 -8.45 11.38 -6.08
N LEU A 155 -9.68 11.84 -5.85
CA LEU A 155 -10.64 12.21 -6.89
C LEU A 155 -10.42 13.67 -7.31
N ARG A 156 -9.70 13.86 -8.40
CA ARG A 156 -9.55 15.17 -9.05
C ARG A 156 -10.90 15.63 -9.64
N ILE A 157 -11.61 16.49 -8.91
CA ILE A 157 -12.78 17.21 -9.44
C ILE A 157 -12.26 18.27 -10.41
N ALA A 158 -12.37 18.03 -11.72
CA ALA A 158 -11.84 18.92 -12.76
C ALA A 158 -12.43 20.35 -12.72
N ASN A 159 -13.61 20.52 -12.11
CA ASN A 159 -14.35 21.79 -12.06
C ASN A 159 -14.05 22.64 -10.82
N TYR A 160 -13.13 22.22 -9.96
CA TYR A 160 -12.73 22.98 -8.78
C TYR A 160 -11.21 23.11 -8.76
N LYS A 161 -10.71 24.30 -9.11
CA LYS A 161 -9.29 24.63 -9.02
C LYS A 161 -9.12 25.83 -8.11
N SER A 162 -8.47 25.60 -6.97
CA SER A 162 -8.02 26.67 -6.08
C SER A 162 -6.53 26.92 -6.29
N PHE A 163 -6.18 28.18 -6.46
CA PHE A 163 -4.80 28.63 -6.45
C PHE A 163 -4.52 29.29 -5.11
N THR A 164 -3.64 28.70 -4.33
CA THR A 164 -3.17 29.29 -3.07
C THR A 164 -1.79 29.88 -3.29
N ARG A 165 -1.69 31.20 -3.23
CA ARG A 165 -0.40 31.91 -3.26
C ARG A 165 -0.03 32.30 -1.84
N PHE A 166 1.09 31.75 -1.38
CA PHE A 166 1.71 32.10 -0.12
C PHE A 166 2.73 33.21 -0.39
N HIS A 167 2.64 34.31 0.36
CA HIS A 167 3.59 35.40 0.32
C HIS A 167 4.13 35.64 1.73
N ILE A 168 5.41 35.33 1.92
CA ILE A 168 6.12 35.63 3.17
C ILE A 168 6.66 37.04 3.06
N LYS A 169 6.18 37.95 3.90
CA LYS A 169 6.69 39.32 3.98
C LYS A 169 8.06 39.33 4.68
N SER A 170 8.82 40.40 4.41
CA SER A 170 10.14 40.62 5.02
C SER A 170 10.10 40.86 6.54
N ASP A 171 8.91 41.04 7.13
CA ASP A 171 8.67 41.14 8.58
C ASP A 171 8.49 39.76 9.26
N GLY A 172 8.42 38.67 8.47
CA GLY A 172 8.19 37.31 8.96
C GLY A 172 6.73 36.87 8.94
N ASP A 173 5.79 37.74 8.57
CA ASP A 173 4.38 37.39 8.49
C ASP A 173 4.05 36.66 7.18
N LEU A 174 3.26 35.59 7.29
CA LEU A 174 2.81 34.78 6.17
C LEU A 174 1.41 35.22 5.72
N GLU A 175 1.32 35.85 4.56
CA GLU A 175 0.04 36.17 3.92
C GLU A 175 -0.36 35.06 2.96
N VAL A 176 -1.58 34.54 3.13
CA VAL A 176 -2.13 33.45 2.31
C VAL A 176 -3.29 33.98 1.49
N PHE A 177 -3.14 33.96 0.16
CA PHE A 177 -4.19 34.32 -0.78
C PHE A 177 -4.70 33.07 -1.47
N THR A 178 -5.93 32.66 -1.15
CA THR A 178 -6.59 31.51 -1.79
C THR A 178 -7.67 32.01 -2.74
N LEU A 179 -7.47 31.79 -4.04
CA LEU A 179 -8.45 32.06 -5.09
C LEU A 179 -9.09 30.74 -5.51
N GLY A 180 -10.34 30.51 -5.09
CA GLY A 180 -11.15 29.37 -5.56
C GLY A 180 -11.96 29.77 -6.78
N VAL A 181 -11.77 29.09 -7.91
CA VAL A 181 -12.63 29.24 -9.09
C VAL A 181 -13.77 28.24 -8.99
N ASP A 182 -14.99 28.75 -8.82
CA ASP A 182 -16.21 27.95 -8.74
C ASP A 182 -16.86 27.90 -10.13
N LYS A 183 -16.80 26.73 -10.79
CA LYS A 183 -17.32 26.41 -12.13
C LYS A 183 -16.83 27.28 -13.29
N GLU A 184 -16.16 26.63 -14.24
CA GLU A 184 -16.03 27.16 -15.60
C GLU A 184 -17.41 27.03 -16.29
N TYR A 185 -18.13 28.14 -16.43
CA TYR A 185 -19.25 28.19 -17.35
C TYR A 185 -18.68 28.13 -18.77
N MET A 186 -18.93 27.01 -19.46
CA MET A 186 -18.80 26.83 -20.93
C MET A 186 -19.75 27.77 -21.70
N CYS A 187 -19.91 29.03 -21.29
CA CYS A 187 -20.79 30.01 -21.92
C CYS A 187 -20.05 31.31 -22.18
N LEU A 188 -18.95 31.23 -22.94
CA LEU A 188 -18.38 32.37 -23.67
C LEU A 188 -18.66 32.24 -25.17
N MET A 189 -19.92 31.93 -25.51
CA MET A 189 -20.52 32.33 -26.77
C MET A 189 -21.91 32.91 -26.51
N SER A 190 -21.97 34.17 -26.06
CA SER A 190 -23.02 35.09 -26.49
C SER A 190 -22.64 36.54 -26.15
N PRO A 191 -22.68 37.48 -27.10
CA PRO A 191 -22.36 38.89 -26.86
C PRO A 191 -23.52 39.55 -26.12
N GLY A 192 -23.35 39.79 -24.82
CA GLY A 192 -24.27 40.62 -24.04
C GLY A 192 -24.71 39.99 -22.73
N ALA A 193 -23.85 40.00 -21.71
CA ALA A 193 -24.29 39.85 -20.34
C ALA A 193 -23.44 40.80 -19.46
N LYS A 194 -24.13 41.79 -18.89
CA LYS A 194 -23.59 42.82 -18.02
C LYS A 194 -23.19 42.22 -16.66
N GLY A 195 -22.08 42.73 -16.11
CA GLY A 195 -21.85 42.86 -14.67
C GLY A 195 -21.63 41.56 -13.89
N MET A 196 -20.36 41.14 -13.77
CA MET A 196 -19.93 40.14 -12.80
C MET A 196 -19.67 40.82 -11.45
N GLU A 197 -20.60 40.71 -10.51
CA GLU A 197 -20.35 41.04 -9.10
C GLU A 197 -19.45 39.97 -8.46
N ALA A 198 -18.23 40.36 -8.10
CA ALA A 198 -17.32 39.54 -7.32
C ALA A 198 -17.75 39.54 -5.84
N ARG A 199 -18.40 38.46 -5.38
CA ARG A 199 -18.65 38.25 -3.95
C ARG A 199 -17.35 37.84 -3.24
N GLN A 200 -16.62 38.82 -2.74
CA GLN A 200 -15.48 38.64 -1.85
C GLN A 200 -15.99 38.16 -0.47
N ARG A 201 -15.98 36.86 -0.21
CA ARG A 201 -16.21 36.35 1.15
C ARG A 201 -14.97 36.64 2.00
N LEU A 202 -15.17 37.53 2.97
CA LEU A 202 -14.21 38.05 3.94
C LEU A 202 -13.39 36.94 4.61
N GLY A 203 -12.07 37.15 4.62
CA GLY A 203 -11.07 36.26 5.18
C GLY A 203 -11.17 36.10 6.69
N PHE A 204 -10.92 34.88 7.14
CA PHE A 204 -10.72 34.53 8.54
C PHE A 204 -9.31 34.99 8.96
N ARG A 205 -9.22 36.08 9.71
CA ARG A 205 -7.97 36.60 10.27
C ARG A 205 -7.63 35.83 11.53
N ALA A 206 -6.83 34.77 11.43
CA ALA A 206 -6.22 34.14 12.59
C ALA A 206 -5.04 35.01 13.07
N LYS A 207 -5.28 35.83 14.10
CA LYS A 207 -4.22 36.56 14.80
C LYS A 207 -3.68 35.65 15.91
N ILE A 208 -2.47 35.13 15.74
CA ILE A 208 -1.72 34.51 16.84
C ILE A 208 -0.92 35.65 17.49
N ASP A 209 -1.49 36.26 18.52
CA ASP A 209 -0.75 37.15 19.43
C ASP A 209 -0.37 36.36 20.67
N GLY A 210 0.93 36.16 20.85
CA GLY A 210 1.52 35.78 22.11
C GLY A 210 1.80 37.01 22.97
N LYS A 211 1.48 36.86 24.26
CA LYS A 211 2.02 37.57 25.44
C LYS A 211 1.54 38.98 25.80
N ASP A 212 1.04 38.99 27.04
CA ASP A 212 1.27 39.91 28.15
C ASP A 212 0.51 41.25 28.26
N GLU A 213 0.19 41.51 29.53
CA GLU A 213 -0.17 42.77 30.18
C GLU A 213 -1.62 43.29 30.16
N SER A 214 -2.29 42.94 31.25
CA SER A 214 -2.76 43.89 32.27
C SER A 214 -4.04 44.70 32.01
N SER A 215 -4.87 44.73 33.06
CA SER A 215 -5.83 45.77 33.40
C SER A 215 -7.05 45.90 32.48
N GLN A 216 -8.25 46.23 32.92
CA GLN A 216 -8.91 46.35 34.22
C GLN A 216 -10.30 46.88 33.81
N LYS A 217 -11.38 46.43 34.49
CA LYS A 217 -12.69 47.12 34.58
C LYS A 217 -13.54 47.20 33.29
N VAL A 218 -14.88 47.24 33.31
CA VAL A 218 -15.98 46.99 34.27
C VAL A 218 -17.24 47.36 33.48
N SER A 219 -18.33 46.59 33.64
CA SER A 219 -19.74 47.02 33.55
C SER A 219 -20.23 47.57 32.19
N LYS A 220 -21.39 47.18 31.68
CA LYS A 220 -22.67 46.97 32.35
C LYS A 220 -23.60 46.21 31.41
#